data_AF-A0A7X7PW35-F1
#
_entry.id   AF-A0A7X7PW35-F1
#
_cell.length_a   1.000
_cell.length_b   1.000
_cell.length_c   1.000
_cell.angle_alpha   90.00
_cell.angle_beta   90.00
_cell.angle_gamma   90.00
#
_symmetry.space_group_name_H-M   'P 1'
#
loop_
_entity.id
_entity.type
_entity.pdbx_description
1 polymer ?
#
loop_
_entity_poly.entity_id
_entity_poly.type
_entity_poly.pdbx_seq_one_letter_code
_entity_poly.pdbx_strand_id
1 'polypeptide(L)'
;MSEPLRIAILGGGKMAVQHARAIRTLPQALLVAVADPFLSQAQLAERFGTDVAFYKSAQELLDDCRPNVVHIVTPPHTHFELACQCLENGASVYVEKPFALHASEAARILELAEAKGLHACAAHQVLFQRAGQEYQKHLPVIGAIMHVESYFSFKPVRRRADGGAPLTAVDQLIDILPHPVYLMLSALGSDDSPELTALDVAPEGEVRAIIRSGDAFATLIVTLRARPIESYLRVAGVNGSVEADFVLGSVVKSYGPGASGPALVVKPFSQSMQLFWGSFAGLMRRLFRRQKSYPGLSELLASFYASVQGKGPPPISSQTIMQTVRICEQISERLIEADRRAEAAALRALESSTHGPPIDPGRGIILVTGGSGFLGKAVVRALRSAGWHVRVVVRRLPSARQRLAGVEYLEGDLSAGLPQHAFDGVSVVAHLAAETAGDQAAHERNTVQATRKLLESMRHAGVKRLINISSVAVLRPGKTAIREDAPVDRGNLSRGPYVWAKAEAEALAIEHAQETGSEVRTVRLGPLVDFDEFTPPGRLGREVARLFVAMGSPSNALSVCDVHTAAAVIRWYASDFERTPACVNLVEAPPPSRGELVKRLR
;
A
#
# COMPACT_ATOMS: atom_id res chain seq x y z
N MET A 1 2.70 2.68 44.80
CA MET A 1 2.96 2.52 43.34
C MET A 1 3.16 3.93 42.78
N SER A 2 4.14 4.16 41.91
CA SER A 2 4.31 5.47 41.24
C SER A 2 3.06 5.81 40.42
N GLU A 3 2.72 7.09 40.31
CA GLU A 3 1.61 7.52 39.44
C GLU A 3 1.85 7.09 37.98
N PRO A 4 0.79 6.69 37.25
CA PRO A 4 0.92 6.31 35.85
C PRO A 4 1.29 7.53 34.99
N LEU A 5 2.16 7.32 34.00
CA LEU A 5 2.51 8.36 33.04
C LEU A 5 1.28 8.80 32.25
N ARG A 6 1.04 10.10 32.19
CA ARG A 6 0.01 10.71 31.34
C ARG A 6 0.52 10.76 29.91
N ILE A 7 -0.09 9.98 29.03
CA ILE A 7 0.29 9.85 27.61
C ILE A 7 -0.73 10.59 26.75
N ALA A 8 -0.25 11.38 25.79
CA ALA A 8 -1.08 11.95 24.74
C ALA A 8 -0.65 11.45 23.35
N ILE A 9 -1.56 11.52 22.37
CA ILE A 9 -1.27 11.17 20.97
C ILE A 9 -1.57 12.35 20.06
N LEU A 10 -0.63 12.70 19.18
CA LEU A 10 -0.85 13.59 18.05
C LEU A 10 -1.07 12.76 16.79
N GLY A 11 -2.19 12.99 16.10
CA GLY A 11 -2.69 12.20 14.97
C GLY A 11 -3.68 11.12 15.40
N GLY A 12 -4.90 11.15 14.86
CA GLY A 12 -5.99 10.22 15.17
C GLY A 12 -6.13 9.07 14.17
N GLY A 13 -5.09 8.80 13.37
CA GLY A 13 -5.09 7.81 12.29
C GLY A 13 -5.12 6.35 12.74
N LYS A 14 -5.00 5.42 11.79
CA LYS A 14 -5.05 3.97 12.07
C LYS A 14 -3.95 3.49 13.01
N MET A 15 -2.73 4.02 12.86
CA MET A 15 -1.62 3.66 13.74
C MET A 15 -1.86 4.15 15.17
N ALA A 16 -2.43 5.35 15.35
CA ALA A 16 -2.76 5.87 16.68
C ALA A 16 -3.71 4.95 17.47
N VAL A 17 -4.66 4.28 16.80
CA VAL A 17 -5.49 3.25 17.43
C VAL A 17 -4.66 2.07 17.96
N GLN A 18 -3.58 1.68 17.26
CA GLN A 18 -2.66 0.66 17.74
C GLN A 18 -1.83 1.12 18.94
N HIS A 19 -1.37 2.39 18.95
CA HIS A 19 -0.73 2.98 20.13
C HIS A 19 -1.69 3.01 21.32
N ALA A 20 -2.91 3.51 21.16
CA ALA A 20 -3.91 3.54 22.22
C ALA A 20 -4.19 2.14 22.81
N ARG A 21 -4.29 1.12 21.95
CA ARG A 21 -4.41 -0.28 22.41
C ARG A 21 -3.19 -0.74 23.18
N ALA A 22 -1.97 -0.44 22.71
CA ALA A 22 -0.74 -0.82 23.40
C ALA A 22 -0.59 -0.09 24.75
N ILE A 23 -0.85 1.21 24.80
CA ILE A 23 -0.83 2.04 26.03
C ILE A 23 -1.76 1.43 27.09
N ARG A 24 -3.00 1.09 26.71
CA ARG A 24 -3.99 0.51 27.62
C ARG A 24 -3.62 -0.87 28.19
N THR A 25 -2.63 -1.55 27.61
CA THR A 25 -2.10 -2.80 28.17
C THR A 25 -1.01 -2.59 29.21
N LEU A 26 -0.52 -1.37 29.38
CA LEU A 26 0.60 -1.03 30.26
C LEU A 26 0.09 -0.32 31.53
N PRO A 27 0.18 -0.95 32.71
CA PRO A 27 -0.36 -0.38 33.96
C PRO A 27 0.35 0.91 34.40
N GLN A 28 1.56 1.16 33.91
CA GLN A 28 2.35 2.36 34.20
C GLN A 28 1.97 3.58 33.34
N ALA A 29 0.93 3.49 32.50
CA ALA A 29 0.55 4.54 31.56
C ALA A 29 -0.97 4.74 31.49
N LEU A 30 -1.38 5.99 31.27
CA LEU A 30 -2.76 6.41 31.08
C LEU A 30 -2.86 7.28 29.83
N LEU A 31 -3.70 6.90 28.87
CA LEU A 31 -4.00 7.75 27.70
C LEU A 31 -4.96 8.88 28.13
N VAL A 32 -4.49 10.13 28.11
CA VAL A 32 -5.26 11.29 28.58
C VAL A 32 -5.86 12.12 27.46
N ALA A 33 -5.20 12.19 26.29
CA ALA A 33 -5.67 13.04 25.19
C ALA A 33 -5.24 12.57 23.79
N VAL A 34 -6.03 12.96 22.79
CA VAL A 34 -5.69 12.83 21.36
C VAL A 34 -5.97 14.15 20.64
N ALA A 35 -5.03 14.63 19.82
CA ALA A 35 -5.25 15.77 18.93
C ALA A 35 -5.21 15.36 17.46
N ASP A 36 -6.19 15.82 16.67
CA ASP A 36 -6.20 15.67 15.21
C ASP A 36 -6.93 16.86 14.56
N PRO A 37 -6.27 17.62 13.65
CA PRO A 37 -6.88 18.80 13.06
C PRO A 37 -8.06 18.45 12.12
N PHE A 38 -8.04 17.29 11.49
CA PHE A 38 -8.97 16.92 10.42
C PHE A 38 -10.17 16.09 10.93
N LEU A 39 -9.97 15.24 11.93
CA LEU A 39 -11.03 14.37 12.44
C LEU A 39 -11.99 15.11 13.39
N SER A 40 -13.28 14.81 13.31
CA SER A 40 -14.26 15.34 14.26
C SER A 40 -14.14 14.65 15.62
N GLN A 41 -14.62 15.30 16.69
CA GLN A 41 -14.66 14.67 18.02
C GLN A 41 -15.44 13.36 18.02
N ALA A 42 -16.53 13.26 17.26
CA ALA A 42 -17.30 12.01 17.12
C ALA A 42 -16.46 10.88 16.51
N GLN A 43 -15.67 11.17 15.46
CA GLN A 43 -14.77 10.19 14.84
C GLN A 43 -13.64 9.76 15.78
N LEU A 44 -13.12 10.67 16.59
CA LEU A 44 -12.11 10.36 17.60
C LEU A 44 -12.72 9.53 18.74
N ALA A 45 -13.89 9.90 19.25
CA ALA A 45 -14.61 9.15 20.28
C ALA A 45 -14.91 7.71 19.84
N GLU A 46 -15.31 7.51 18.59
CA GLU A 46 -15.51 6.17 18.02
C GLU A 46 -14.23 5.33 18.03
N ARG A 47 -13.08 5.94 17.72
CA ARG A 47 -11.78 5.25 17.61
C ARG A 47 -11.13 4.99 18.96
N PHE A 48 -11.25 5.95 19.87
CA PHE A 48 -10.46 6.01 21.10
C PHE A 48 -11.29 5.80 22.36
N GLY A 49 -12.61 5.94 22.32
CA GLY A 49 -13.48 5.94 23.51
C GLY A 49 -13.71 7.36 24.05
N THR A 50 -14.71 7.52 24.91
CA THR A 50 -15.08 8.84 25.48
C THR A 50 -14.34 9.16 26.79
N ASP A 51 -13.44 8.28 27.22
CA ASP A 51 -12.57 8.41 28.40
C ASP A 51 -11.34 9.30 28.16
N VAL A 52 -11.19 9.86 26.96
CA VAL A 52 -10.02 10.60 26.49
C VAL A 52 -10.44 11.99 26.00
N ALA A 53 -9.65 13.02 26.30
CA ALA A 53 -9.90 14.38 25.82
C ALA A 53 -9.48 14.54 24.34
N PHE A 54 -10.23 15.36 23.57
CA PHE A 54 -10.01 15.55 22.14
C PHE A 54 -9.78 17.01 21.77
N TYR A 55 -8.68 17.27 21.07
CA TYR A 55 -8.24 18.60 20.68
C TYR A 55 -8.03 18.72 19.18
N LYS A 56 -8.01 19.97 18.68
CA LYS A 56 -7.75 20.26 17.26
C LYS A 56 -6.30 20.61 16.97
N SER A 57 -5.55 21.07 17.97
CA SER A 57 -4.15 21.43 17.84
C SER A 57 -3.28 20.77 18.92
N ALA A 58 -1.99 20.60 18.62
CA ALA A 58 -1.02 20.11 19.59
C ALA A 58 -0.85 21.09 20.76
N GLN A 59 -0.89 22.40 20.50
CA GLN A 59 -0.72 23.42 21.52
C GLN A 59 -1.84 23.38 22.57
N GLU A 60 -3.11 23.35 22.14
CA GLU A 60 -4.25 23.22 23.06
C GLU A 60 -4.13 21.98 23.95
N LEU A 61 -3.74 20.84 23.36
CA LEU A 61 -3.54 19.60 24.09
C LEU A 61 -2.42 19.74 25.13
N LEU A 62 -1.29 20.34 24.77
CA LEU A 62 -0.12 20.48 25.66
C LEU A 62 -0.43 21.40 26.84
N ASP A 63 -1.10 22.53 26.59
CA ASP A 63 -1.45 23.52 27.61
C ASP A 63 -2.44 22.99 28.65
N ASP A 64 -3.48 22.28 28.18
CA ASP A 64 -4.56 21.77 29.04
C ASP A 64 -4.17 20.46 29.76
N CYS A 65 -3.58 19.50 29.04
CA CYS A 65 -3.35 18.17 29.60
C CYS A 65 -2.01 17.99 30.31
N ARG A 66 -0.99 18.78 29.94
CA ARG A 66 0.41 18.69 30.40
C ARG A 66 0.90 17.23 30.49
N PRO A 67 0.91 16.48 29.37
CA PRO A 67 1.27 15.06 29.38
C PRO A 67 2.75 14.86 29.74
N ASN A 68 3.07 13.72 30.35
CA ASN A 68 4.47 13.33 30.58
C ASN A 68 5.14 12.88 29.27
N VAL A 69 4.38 12.22 28.40
CA VAL A 69 4.85 11.67 27.13
C VAL A 69 3.85 11.97 26.03
N VAL A 70 4.34 12.36 24.85
CA VAL A 70 3.54 12.54 23.64
C VAL A 70 3.99 11.55 22.56
N HIS A 71 3.03 10.82 21.99
CA HIS A 71 3.23 9.99 20.81
C HIS A 71 2.88 10.77 19.56
N ILE A 72 3.86 10.97 18.68
CA ILE A 72 3.70 11.66 17.40
C ILE A 72 3.46 10.60 16.34
N VAL A 73 2.20 10.48 15.92
CA VAL A 73 1.68 9.46 14.98
C VAL A 73 1.03 10.17 13.79
N THR A 74 1.77 11.16 13.26
CA THR A 74 1.32 12.09 12.21
C THR A 74 2.04 11.78 10.89
N PRO A 75 1.76 12.49 9.79
CA PRO A 75 2.57 12.38 8.58
C PRO A 75 4.04 12.78 8.82
N PRO A 76 5.03 12.16 8.14
CA PRO A 76 6.45 12.34 8.48
C PRO A 76 6.98 13.78 8.49
N HIS A 77 6.48 14.63 7.58
CA HIS A 77 6.91 16.03 7.48
C HIS A 77 6.53 16.89 8.68
N THR A 78 5.60 16.44 9.53
CA THR A 78 5.23 17.16 10.76
C THR A 78 5.98 16.66 12.00
N HIS A 79 6.76 15.59 11.89
CA HIS A 79 7.41 14.97 13.05
C HIS A 79 8.38 15.92 13.76
N PHE A 80 9.23 16.62 13.00
CA PHE A 80 10.25 17.51 13.56
C PHE A 80 9.64 18.64 14.38
N GLU A 81 8.76 19.44 13.78
CA GLU A 81 8.14 20.60 14.44
C GLU A 81 7.33 20.17 15.68
N LEU A 82 6.54 19.10 15.56
CA LEU A 82 5.76 18.60 16.68
C LEU A 82 6.64 18.03 17.81
N ALA A 83 7.75 17.35 17.47
CA ALA A 83 8.67 16.82 18.47
C ALA A 83 9.33 17.95 19.27
N CYS A 84 9.81 18.97 18.57
CA CYS A 84 10.37 20.17 19.21
C CYS A 84 9.33 20.87 20.10
N GLN A 85 8.10 21.07 19.60
CA GLN A 85 7.02 21.69 20.38
C GLN A 85 6.69 20.90 21.66
N CYS A 86 6.61 19.57 21.58
CA CYS A 86 6.33 18.72 22.75
C CYS A 86 7.45 18.80 23.79
N LEU A 87 8.71 18.71 23.34
CA LEU A 87 9.88 18.82 24.21
C LEU A 87 9.96 20.20 24.86
N GLU A 88 9.69 21.27 24.10
CA GLU A 88 9.65 22.64 24.60
C GLU A 88 8.65 22.82 25.75
N ASN A 89 7.50 22.16 25.64
CA ASN A 89 6.44 22.12 26.66
C ASN A 89 6.67 21.09 27.78
N GLY A 90 7.84 20.46 27.85
CA GLY A 90 8.22 19.59 28.97
C GLY A 90 7.77 18.12 28.85
N ALA A 91 7.33 17.69 27.67
CA ALA A 91 6.89 16.31 27.44
C ALA A 91 7.95 15.50 26.68
N SER A 92 8.25 14.28 27.15
CA SER A 92 9.09 13.33 26.41
C SER A 92 8.34 12.85 25.15
N VAL A 93 9.06 12.46 24.10
CA VAL A 93 8.46 12.16 22.79
C VAL A 93 8.73 10.73 22.33
N TYR A 94 7.68 10.06 21.86
CA TYR A 94 7.79 8.89 20.99
C TYR A 94 7.41 9.33 19.58
N VAL A 95 8.25 9.08 18.60
CA VAL A 95 8.02 9.51 17.21
C VAL A 95 7.91 8.29 16.32
N GLU A 96 6.80 8.21 15.56
CA GLU A 96 6.64 7.18 14.54
C GLU A 96 7.69 7.29 13.43
N LYS A 97 7.86 6.20 12.68
CA LYS A 97 8.85 6.16 11.60
C LYS A 97 8.35 6.94 10.37
N PRO A 98 9.26 7.55 9.59
CA PRO A 98 10.66 7.83 9.95
C PRO A 98 10.73 8.87 11.09
N PHE A 99 11.72 8.73 11.98
CA PHE A 99 11.88 9.60 13.16
C PHE A 99 11.99 11.09 12.78
N ALA A 100 12.76 11.38 11.73
CA ALA A 100 12.83 12.67 11.06
C ALA A 100 13.16 12.41 9.58
N LEU A 101 12.99 13.42 8.72
CA LEU A 101 13.34 13.31 7.30
C LEU A 101 14.83 13.57 7.08
N HIS A 102 15.42 14.44 7.91
CA HIS A 102 16.82 14.83 7.82
C HIS A 102 17.60 14.49 9.09
N ALA A 103 18.88 14.14 8.94
CA ALA A 103 19.75 13.89 10.09
C ALA A 103 19.91 15.14 10.97
N SER A 104 19.91 16.35 10.39
CA SER A 104 19.96 17.60 11.14
C SER A 104 18.73 17.80 12.05
N GLU A 105 17.55 17.41 11.57
CA GLU A 105 16.30 17.46 12.36
C GLU A 105 16.36 16.44 13.51
N ALA A 106 16.79 15.21 13.23
CA ALA A 106 16.95 14.17 14.24
C ALA A 106 17.94 14.61 15.34
N ALA A 107 19.08 15.20 14.95
CA ALA A 107 20.07 15.73 15.88
C ALA A 107 19.43 16.79 16.79
N ARG A 108 18.71 17.74 16.20
CA ARG A 108 18.06 18.81 16.95
C ARG A 108 17.01 18.31 17.95
N ILE A 109 16.21 17.30 17.59
CA ILE A 109 15.25 16.66 18.51
C ILE A 109 15.99 16.04 19.70
N LEU A 110 17.06 15.28 19.43
CA LEU A 110 17.81 14.56 20.45
C LEU A 110 18.56 15.52 21.39
N GLU A 111 19.22 16.55 20.84
CA GLU A 111 19.89 17.62 21.60
C GLU A 111 18.90 18.37 22.50
N LEU A 112 17.71 18.68 21.98
CA LEU A 112 16.67 19.37 22.75
C LEU A 112 16.13 18.49 23.88
N ALA A 113 15.95 17.20 23.63
CA ALA A 113 15.53 16.25 24.65
C ALA A 113 16.57 16.16 25.77
N GLU A 114 17.86 16.02 25.42
CA GLU A 114 18.96 16.00 26.39
C GLU A 114 19.04 17.31 27.18
N ALA A 115 19.01 18.46 26.52
CA ALA A 115 19.09 19.78 27.16
C ALA A 115 17.95 20.04 28.17
N LYS A 116 16.80 19.39 27.99
CA LYS A 116 15.64 19.48 28.88
C LYS A 116 15.53 18.35 29.89
N GLY A 117 16.46 17.39 29.88
CA GLY A 117 16.37 16.18 30.71
C GLY A 117 15.14 15.32 30.37
N LEU A 118 14.72 15.33 29.10
CA LEU A 118 13.60 14.57 28.55
C LEU A 118 14.11 13.45 27.64
N HIS A 119 13.22 12.52 27.28
CA HIS A 119 13.57 11.38 26.45
C HIS A 119 12.91 11.49 25.08
N ALA A 120 13.63 11.05 24.03
CA ALA A 120 13.10 10.88 22.68
C ALA A 120 13.29 9.43 22.23
N CYS A 121 12.26 8.82 21.66
CA CYS A 121 12.28 7.44 21.19
C CYS A 121 11.74 7.34 19.75
N ALA A 122 12.49 6.64 18.89
CA ALA A 122 12.03 6.30 17.54
C ALA A 122 11.22 5.00 17.53
N ALA A 123 10.24 4.92 16.64
CA ALA A 123 9.45 3.71 16.39
C ALA A 123 10.25 2.63 15.65
N HIS A 124 11.15 1.97 16.38
CA HIS A 124 11.93 0.83 15.92
C HIS A 124 11.37 -0.50 16.46
N GLN A 125 10.03 -0.63 16.46
CA GLN A 125 9.31 -1.72 17.12
C GLN A 125 9.64 -3.12 16.61
N VAL A 126 10.18 -3.27 15.39
CA VAL A 126 10.55 -4.60 14.85
C VAL A 126 11.70 -5.22 15.66
N LEU A 127 12.58 -4.41 16.27
CA LEU A 127 13.60 -4.91 17.21
C LEU A 127 12.98 -5.57 18.44
N PHE A 128 11.81 -5.09 18.86
CA PHE A 128 11.10 -5.56 20.04
C PHE A 128 10.13 -6.69 19.74
N GLN A 129 10.01 -7.10 18.47
CA GLN A 129 9.39 -8.37 18.13
C GLN A 129 10.26 -9.52 18.63
N ARG A 130 9.64 -10.69 18.80
CA ARG A 130 10.35 -11.88 19.30
C ARG A 130 11.59 -12.23 18.49
N ALA A 131 11.51 -12.19 17.15
CA ALA A 131 12.65 -12.50 16.30
C ALA A 131 13.80 -11.51 16.57
N GLY A 132 13.48 -10.21 16.67
CA GLY A 132 14.39 -9.13 17.06
C GLY A 132 15.08 -9.38 18.40
N GLN A 133 14.30 -9.61 19.45
CA GLN A 133 14.84 -9.85 20.80
C GLN A 133 15.61 -11.17 20.91
N GLU A 134 15.20 -12.21 20.17
CA GLU A 134 15.82 -13.52 20.26
C GLU A 134 17.15 -13.57 19.53
N TYR A 135 17.27 -12.96 18.35
CA TYR A 135 18.55 -12.99 17.61
C TYR A 135 19.65 -12.22 18.35
N GLN A 136 19.30 -11.09 19.00
CA GLN A 136 20.25 -10.28 19.76
C GLN A 136 20.97 -11.07 20.86
N LYS A 137 20.29 -12.04 21.49
CA LYS A 137 20.89 -12.92 22.52
C LYS A 137 22.01 -13.81 21.98
N HIS A 138 22.07 -14.01 20.66
CA HIS A 138 23.05 -14.88 20.00
C HIS A 138 24.22 -14.10 19.41
N LEU A 139 24.14 -12.77 19.33
CA LEU A 139 25.25 -11.94 18.84
C LEU A 139 26.55 -12.17 19.63
N PRO A 140 26.55 -12.21 20.98
CA PRO A 140 27.78 -12.50 21.73
C PRO A 140 28.34 -13.91 21.46
N VAL A 141 27.49 -14.86 21.05
CA VAL A 141 27.88 -16.27 20.83
C VAL A 141 28.55 -16.46 19.48
N ILE A 142 28.11 -15.74 18.44
CA ILE A 142 28.70 -15.82 17.09
C ILE A 142 30.00 -15.04 16.95
N GLY A 143 30.42 -14.31 17.98
CA GLY A 143 31.69 -13.57 18.03
C GLY A 143 31.66 -12.27 17.22
N ALA A 144 32.84 -11.78 16.82
CA ALA A 144 32.97 -10.59 15.99
C ALA A 144 32.16 -10.74 14.69
N ILE A 145 31.38 -9.72 14.37
CA ILE A 145 30.48 -9.72 13.21
C ILE A 145 31.29 -9.48 11.94
N MET A 146 31.13 -10.35 10.95
CA MET A 146 31.81 -10.27 9.65
C MET A 146 30.86 -9.78 8.56
N HIS A 147 29.61 -10.26 8.58
CA HIS A 147 28.63 -9.93 7.57
C HIS A 147 27.21 -9.83 8.12
N VAL A 148 26.44 -8.86 7.62
CA VAL A 148 25.01 -8.72 7.89
C VAL A 148 24.25 -8.63 6.56
N GLU A 149 23.21 -9.42 6.38
CA GLU A 149 22.28 -9.29 5.26
C GLU A 149 20.92 -8.91 5.80
N SER A 150 20.41 -7.74 5.39
CA SER A 150 19.06 -7.27 5.71
C SER A 150 18.22 -7.23 4.44
N TYR A 151 17.22 -8.09 4.40
CA TYR A 151 16.32 -8.22 3.26
C TYR A 151 14.90 -7.84 3.66
N PHE A 152 14.25 -7.01 2.85
CA PHE A 152 12.88 -6.59 3.07
C PHE A 152 12.12 -6.49 1.74
N SER A 153 11.13 -7.35 1.56
CA SER A 153 10.15 -7.22 0.48
C SER A 153 8.74 -7.03 1.02
N PHE A 154 7.94 -6.22 0.35
CA PHE A 154 6.52 -6.09 0.68
C PHE A 154 5.67 -5.78 -0.55
N LYS A 155 4.36 -5.97 -0.42
CA LYS A 155 3.41 -5.67 -1.49
C LYS A 155 3.09 -4.17 -1.47
N PRO A 156 3.34 -3.44 -2.57
CA PRO A 156 2.99 -2.03 -2.62
C PRO A 156 1.49 -1.82 -2.40
N VAL A 157 1.18 -0.81 -1.59
CA VAL A 157 -0.16 -0.37 -1.28
C VAL A 157 -0.74 0.35 -2.50
N ARG A 158 -1.66 -0.31 -3.20
CA ARG A 158 -2.27 0.20 -4.44
C ARG A 158 -3.43 1.19 -4.19
N ARG A 159 -3.88 1.35 -2.94
CA ARG A 159 -4.98 2.26 -2.55
C ARG A 159 -4.80 2.71 -1.10
N ARG A 160 -5.04 3.99 -0.80
CA ARG A 160 -5.16 4.43 0.59
C ARG A 160 -6.56 4.16 1.13
N ALA A 161 -6.65 3.90 2.43
CA ALA A 161 -7.91 3.58 3.07
C ALA A 161 -8.84 4.80 3.27
N ASP A 162 -8.31 6.00 3.10
CA ASP A 162 -9.03 7.28 3.11
C ASP A 162 -9.56 7.66 1.71
N GLY A 163 -9.41 6.78 0.71
CA GLY A 163 -9.79 7.06 -0.68
C GLY A 163 -8.80 7.98 -1.43
N GLY A 164 -7.71 8.40 -0.80
CA GLY A 164 -6.65 9.18 -1.41
C GLY A 164 -5.83 8.40 -2.44
N ALA A 165 -5.12 9.14 -3.29
CA ALA A 165 -4.21 8.54 -4.27
C ALA A 165 -3.15 7.66 -3.57
N PRO A 166 -2.82 6.47 -4.11
CA PRO A 166 -1.75 5.65 -3.56
C PRO A 166 -0.42 6.41 -3.59
N LEU A 167 0.41 6.14 -2.59
CA LEU A 167 1.80 6.62 -2.55
C LEU A 167 2.57 6.11 -3.77
N THR A 168 3.53 6.90 -4.26
CA THR A 168 4.43 6.43 -5.32
C THR A 168 5.29 5.27 -4.80
N ALA A 169 5.94 4.52 -5.70
CA ALA A 169 6.87 3.46 -5.29
C ALA A 169 8.01 4.01 -4.43
N VAL A 170 8.53 5.19 -4.78
CA VAL A 170 9.57 5.90 -4.02
C VAL A 170 9.07 6.28 -2.63
N ASP A 171 7.90 6.90 -2.51
CA ASP A 171 7.37 7.27 -1.19
C ASP A 171 7.17 6.03 -0.30
N GLN A 172 6.71 4.91 -0.89
CA GLN A 172 6.54 3.65 -0.15
C GLN A 172 7.87 3.03 0.28
N LEU A 173 8.91 3.14 -0.56
CA LEU A 173 10.27 2.72 -0.18
C LEU A 173 10.79 3.55 0.98
N ILE A 174 10.72 4.89 0.89
CA ILE A 174 11.17 5.81 1.94
C ILE A 174 10.43 5.53 3.25
N ASP A 175 9.12 5.30 3.18
CA ASP A 175 8.29 5.00 4.35
C ASP A 175 8.67 3.68 5.04
N ILE A 176 9.13 2.68 4.29
CA ILE A 176 9.50 1.36 4.85
C ILE A 176 10.97 1.26 5.26
N LEU A 177 11.83 2.06 4.63
CA LEU A 177 13.28 1.96 4.70
C LEU A 177 13.86 1.93 6.13
N PRO A 178 13.30 2.66 7.12
CA PRO A 178 13.81 2.58 8.49
C PRO A 178 13.84 1.17 9.04
N HIS A 179 12.85 0.31 8.74
CA HIS A 179 12.75 -1.04 9.29
C HIS A 179 13.97 -1.92 9.04
N PRO A 180 14.36 -2.19 7.78
CA PRO A 180 15.55 -2.98 7.52
C PRO A 180 16.85 -2.24 7.92
N VAL A 181 16.90 -0.90 7.85
CA VAL A 181 18.10 -0.15 8.22
C VAL A 181 18.41 -0.27 9.72
N TYR A 182 17.47 0.02 10.62
CA TYR A 182 17.78 -0.10 12.06
C TYR A 182 18.01 -1.56 12.49
N LEU A 183 17.39 -2.54 11.80
CA LEU A 183 17.64 -3.97 12.07
C LEU A 183 19.09 -4.33 11.74
N MET A 184 19.55 -3.92 10.56
CA MET A 184 20.94 -4.08 10.13
C MET A 184 21.91 -3.40 11.10
N LEU A 185 21.68 -2.13 11.42
CA LEU A 185 22.54 -1.37 12.33
C LEU A 185 22.59 -1.97 13.73
N SER A 186 21.46 -2.50 14.23
CA SER A 186 21.43 -3.17 15.53
C SER A 186 22.26 -4.46 15.60
N ALA A 187 22.55 -5.10 14.46
CA ALA A 187 23.46 -6.25 14.39
C ALA A 187 24.92 -5.85 14.19
N LEU A 188 25.20 -4.75 13.49
CA LEU A 188 26.56 -4.21 13.32
C LEU A 188 27.12 -3.62 14.62
N GLY A 189 26.24 -3.19 15.52
CA GLY A 189 26.62 -2.51 16.76
C GLY A 189 26.72 -0.99 16.57
N SER A 190 26.78 -0.27 17.69
CA SER A 190 26.78 1.20 17.73
C SER A 190 28.18 1.80 17.75
N ASP A 191 29.22 1.05 18.07
CA ASP A 191 30.53 1.63 18.41
C ASP A 191 31.26 2.23 17.19
N ASP A 192 30.96 1.71 15.99
CA ASP A 192 31.51 2.18 14.73
C ASP A 192 30.54 3.14 14.01
N SER A 193 31.10 4.00 13.14
CA SER A 193 30.32 4.86 12.26
C SER A 193 30.03 4.14 10.93
N PRO A 194 28.79 3.67 10.70
CA PRO A 194 28.45 2.98 9.46
C PRO A 194 28.51 3.94 8.27
N GLU A 195 29.15 3.50 7.19
CA GLU A 195 29.34 4.25 5.95
C GLU A 195 28.70 3.51 4.77
N LEU A 196 27.92 4.24 3.97
CA LEU A 196 27.35 3.73 2.73
C LEU A 196 28.41 3.72 1.63
N THR A 197 28.91 2.53 1.29
CA THR A 197 30.02 2.36 0.32
C THR A 197 29.56 2.14 -1.11
N ALA A 198 28.37 1.55 -1.30
CA ALA A 198 27.75 1.38 -2.60
C ALA A 198 26.23 1.49 -2.49
N LEU A 199 25.60 2.10 -3.49
CA LEU A 199 24.16 2.27 -3.56
C LEU A 199 23.67 2.17 -5.01
N ASP A 200 22.77 1.22 -5.25
CA ASP A 200 22.00 1.08 -6.48
C ASP A 200 20.51 1.18 -6.14
N VAL A 201 19.77 1.99 -6.90
CA VAL A 201 18.35 2.24 -6.66
C VAL A 201 17.58 2.23 -7.97
N ALA A 202 16.41 1.61 -7.95
CA ALA A 202 15.44 1.63 -9.05
C ALA A 202 14.14 2.28 -8.54
N PRO A 203 13.71 3.42 -9.11
CA PRO A 203 12.50 4.11 -8.65
C PRO A 203 11.21 3.29 -8.84
N GLU A 204 11.26 2.19 -9.59
CA GLU A 204 10.19 1.20 -9.73
C GLU A 204 9.97 0.36 -8.46
N GLY A 205 10.84 0.52 -7.45
CA GLY A 205 10.67 -0.08 -6.14
C GLY A 205 11.82 -0.99 -5.72
N GLU A 206 13.08 -0.65 -5.99
CA GLU A 206 14.25 -1.39 -5.49
C GLU A 206 15.32 -0.48 -4.88
N VAL A 207 15.93 -0.97 -3.80
CA VAL A 207 17.12 -0.41 -3.15
C VAL A 207 18.08 -1.55 -2.88
N ARG A 208 19.35 -1.36 -3.24
CA ARG A 208 20.47 -2.26 -2.94
C ARG A 208 21.63 -1.43 -2.44
N ALA A 209 22.07 -1.69 -1.22
CA ALA A 209 23.13 -0.91 -0.58
C ALA A 209 24.16 -1.81 0.09
N ILE A 210 25.42 -1.37 0.08
CA ILE A 210 26.51 -1.96 0.84
C ILE A 210 26.97 -0.94 1.88
N ILE A 211 26.89 -1.33 3.14
CA ILE A 211 27.28 -0.52 4.29
C ILE A 211 28.51 -1.15 4.93
N ARG A 212 29.51 -0.36 5.29
CA ARG A 212 30.69 -0.80 6.05
C ARG A 212 30.65 -0.21 7.45
N SER A 213 30.98 -1.00 8.46
CA SER A 213 31.08 -0.56 9.85
C SER A 213 32.28 -1.26 10.47
N GLY A 214 33.38 -0.54 10.65
CA GLY A 214 34.67 -1.14 11.01
C GLY A 214 35.12 -2.18 9.97
N ASP A 215 35.32 -3.42 10.43
CA ASP A 215 35.68 -4.58 9.62
C ASP A 215 34.48 -5.39 9.10
N ALA A 216 33.26 -5.06 9.55
CA ALA A 216 32.04 -5.72 9.13
C ALA A 216 31.44 -5.06 7.87
N PHE A 217 30.85 -5.90 7.01
CA PHE A 217 30.07 -5.46 5.85
C PHE A 217 28.61 -5.83 6.01
N ALA A 218 27.72 -4.96 5.54
CA ALA A 218 26.30 -5.25 5.46
C ALA A 218 25.74 -5.03 4.06
N THR A 219 24.87 -5.94 3.64
CA THR A 219 24.08 -5.84 2.41
C THR A 219 22.64 -5.53 2.80
N LEU A 220 22.09 -4.46 2.26
CA LEU A 220 20.70 -4.05 2.43
C LEU A 220 19.96 -4.19 1.11
N ILE A 221 18.87 -4.95 1.10
CA ILE A 221 17.99 -5.11 -0.06
C ILE A 221 16.56 -4.77 0.36
N VAL A 222 15.96 -3.78 -0.30
CA VAL A 222 14.54 -3.43 -0.13
C VAL A 222 13.85 -3.48 -1.49
N THR A 223 12.75 -4.23 -1.60
CA THR A 223 12.06 -4.42 -2.89
C THR A 223 10.54 -4.48 -2.78
N LEU A 224 9.85 -3.75 -3.66
CA LEU A 224 8.39 -3.81 -3.83
C LEU A 224 7.96 -4.90 -4.82
N ARG A 225 8.93 -5.46 -5.55
CA ARG A 225 8.71 -6.27 -6.76
C ARG A 225 8.94 -7.76 -6.51
N ALA A 226 9.87 -8.12 -5.63
CA ALA A 226 10.18 -9.52 -5.38
C ALA A 226 9.04 -10.24 -4.63
N ARG A 227 8.86 -11.54 -4.95
CA ARG A 227 7.94 -12.45 -4.28
C ARG A 227 8.67 -13.77 -3.99
N PRO A 228 8.38 -14.45 -2.86
CA PRO A 228 7.38 -14.12 -1.84
C PRO A 228 7.72 -12.88 -1.00
N ILE A 229 6.77 -12.43 -0.17
CA ILE A 229 7.00 -11.37 0.82
C ILE A 229 7.89 -11.94 1.93
N GLU A 230 9.06 -11.34 2.13
CA GLU A 230 10.08 -11.79 3.07
C GLU A 230 10.64 -10.60 3.83
N SER A 231 10.94 -10.81 5.11
CA SER A 231 11.65 -9.83 5.94
C SER A 231 12.54 -10.62 6.87
N TYR A 232 13.85 -10.55 6.65
CA TYR A 232 14.81 -11.28 7.45
C TYR A 232 16.10 -10.49 7.67
N LEU A 233 16.81 -10.88 8.71
CA LEU A 233 18.15 -10.42 9.03
C LEU A 233 19.04 -11.64 9.24
N ARG A 234 20.09 -11.78 8.45
CA ARG A 234 21.10 -12.81 8.61
C ARG A 234 22.40 -12.17 9.07
N VAL A 235 22.95 -12.68 10.16
CA VAL A 235 24.16 -12.16 10.78
C VAL A 235 25.17 -13.29 10.87
N ALA A 236 26.33 -13.09 10.27
CA ALA A 236 27.46 -14.02 10.31
C ALA A 236 28.61 -13.38 11.09
N GLY A 237 29.09 -14.10 12.10
CA GLY A 237 30.29 -13.77 12.84
C GLY A 237 31.34 -14.87 12.73
N VAL A 238 32.49 -14.65 13.35
CA VAL A 238 33.65 -15.57 13.30
C VAL A 238 33.35 -16.97 13.85
N ASN A 239 32.35 -17.11 14.74
CA ASN A 239 32.00 -18.37 15.41
C ASN A 239 30.61 -18.92 15.04
N GLY A 240 29.96 -18.37 14.00
CA GLY A 240 28.70 -18.90 13.50
C GLY A 240 27.80 -17.85 12.88
N SER A 241 26.54 -18.20 12.67
CA SER A 241 25.53 -17.30 12.13
C SER A 241 24.17 -17.45 12.82
N VAL A 242 23.41 -16.37 12.83
CA VAL A 242 22.01 -16.33 13.24
C VAL A 242 21.18 -15.70 12.13
N GLU A 243 20.02 -16.27 11.87
CA GLU A 243 19.03 -15.76 10.91
C GLU A 243 17.71 -15.53 11.63
N ALA A 244 17.20 -14.31 11.56
CA ALA A 244 15.94 -13.89 12.14
C ALA A 244 14.94 -13.59 11.02
N ASP A 245 13.85 -14.35 10.97
CA ASP A 245 12.76 -14.12 10.03
C ASP A 245 11.61 -13.41 10.76
N PHE A 246 11.29 -12.20 10.32
CA PHE A 246 10.26 -11.33 10.92
C PHE A 246 8.86 -11.59 10.36
N VAL A 247 8.73 -12.30 9.25
CA VAL A 247 7.43 -12.74 8.70
C VAL A 247 6.95 -14.00 9.42
N LEU A 248 7.84 -14.98 9.58
CA LEU A 248 7.58 -16.24 10.28
C LEU A 248 7.72 -16.11 11.80
N GLY A 249 8.50 -15.12 12.27
CA GLY A 249 8.79 -14.92 13.69
C GLY A 249 9.71 -16.01 14.26
N SER A 250 10.58 -16.57 13.44
CA SER A 250 11.53 -17.65 13.78
C SER A 250 12.97 -17.15 13.80
N VAL A 251 13.82 -17.82 14.57
CA VAL A 251 15.26 -17.59 14.59
C VAL A 251 15.97 -18.93 14.40
N VAL A 252 16.85 -19.01 13.40
CA VAL A 252 17.67 -20.18 13.10
C VAL A 252 19.12 -19.86 13.43
N LYS A 253 19.78 -20.77 14.15
CA LYS A 253 21.13 -20.59 14.69
C LYS A 253 22.04 -21.68 14.14
N SER A 254 23.25 -21.31 13.77
CA SER A 254 24.28 -22.23 13.27
C SER A 254 25.64 -21.85 13.86
N TYR A 255 26.11 -22.60 14.85
CA TYR A 255 27.39 -22.31 15.51
C TYR A 255 28.55 -23.16 14.97
N GLY A 256 29.77 -22.65 15.17
CA GLY A 256 31.03 -23.30 14.83
C GLY A 256 31.57 -22.95 13.44
N PRO A 257 32.85 -23.27 13.18
CA PRO A 257 33.62 -22.79 12.01
C PRO A 257 33.22 -23.43 10.67
N GLY A 258 32.32 -24.41 10.66
CA GLY A 258 31.96 -25.14 9.45
C GLY A 258 31.31 -26.49 9.74
N ALA A 259 31.05 -27.28 8.70
CA ALA A 259 30.58 -28.66 8.85
C ALA A 259 31.75 -29.62 8.57
N SER A 260 32.17 -30.39 9.58
CA SER A 260 33.17 -31.45 9.45
C SER A 260 32.55 -32.80 9.83
N GLY A 261 32.81 -33.84 9.03
CA GLY A 261 32.38 -35.22 9.33
C GLY A 261 30.86 -35.36 9.60
N PRO A 262 30.45 -35.99 10.72
CA PRO A 262 29.02 -36.24 11.04
C PRO A 262 28.13 -34.99 11.10
N ALA A 263 28.70 -33.79 11.29
CA ALA A 263 27.95 -32.54 11.35
C ALA A 263 27.20 -32.23 10.04
N LEU A 264 27.67 -32.72 8.88
CA LEU A 264 26.99 -32.57 7.59
C LEU A 264 25.65 -33.31 7.56
N VAL A 265 25.53 -34.43 8.28
CA VAL A 265 24.28 -35.20 8.38
C VAL A 265 23.35 -34.57 9.40
N VAL A 266 23.88 -34.10 10.55
CA VAL A 266 23.06 -33.61 11.68
C VAL A 266 22.55 -32.18 11.48
N LYS A 267 23.34 -31.27 10.86
CA LYS A 267 22.98 -29.84 10.71
C LYS A 267 21.65 -29.61 9.97
N PRO A 268 21.34 -30.29 8.84
CA PRO A 268 20.04 -30.13 8.18
C PRO A 268 18.86 -30.49 9.08
N PHE A 269 18.98 -31.56 9.89
CA PHE A 269 17.93 -31.95 10.84
C PHE A 269 17.79 -30.96 11.98
N SER A 270 18.90 -30.46 12.54
CA SER A 270 18.83 -29.48 13.63
C SER A 270 18.21 -28.16 13.18
N GLN A 271 18.53 -27.68 11.98
CA GLN A 271 17.90 -26.49 11.38
C GLN A 271 16.41 -26.73 11.13
N SER A 272 16.04 -27.89 10.58
CA SER A 272 14.64 -28.28 10.36
C SER A 272 13.85 -28.32 11.67
N MET A 273 14.45 -28.86 12.74
CA MET A 273 13.82 -28.89 14.07
C MET A 273 13.66 -27.49 14.67
N GLN A 274 14.64 -26.59 14.49
CA GLN A 274 14.52 -25.19 14.92
C GLN A 274 13.36 -24.48 14.21
N LEU A 275 13.23 -24.65 12.90
CA LEU A 275 12.12 -24.10 12.12
C LEU A 275 10.77 -24.67 12.55
N PHE A 276 10.70 -26.00 12.73
CA PHE A 276 9.49 -26.68 13.19
C PHE A 276 9.03 -26.13 14.56
N TRP A 277 9.91 -26.14 15.55
CA TRP A 277 9.57 -25.66 16.90
C TRP A 277 9.32 -24.16 16.94
N GLY A 278 10.07 -23.37 16.18
CA GLY A 278 9.84 -21.93 16.03
C GLY A 278 8.44 -21.63 15.48
N SER A 279 8.07 -22.33 14.41
CA SER A 279 6.75 -22.21 13.77
C SER A 279 5.61 -22.68 14.67
N PHE A 280 5.79 -23.85 15.32
CA PHE A 280 4.81 -24.42 16.25
C PHE A 280 4.57 -23.49 17.45
N ALA A 281 5.64 -22.99 18.07
CA ALA A 281 5.53 -22.04 19.17
C ALA A 281 4.86 -20.72 18.73
N GLY A 282 5.08 -20.28 17.50
CA GLY A 282 4.41 -19.12 16.90
C GLY A 282 2.89 -19.34 16.77
N LEU A 283 2.48 -20.48 16.20
CA LEU A 283 1.08 -20.86 16.03
C LEU A 283 0.35 -20.99 17.36
N MET A 284 0.92 -21.74 18.31
CA MET A 284 0.32 -21.93 19.64
C MET A 284 0.12 -20.58 20.33
N ARG A 285 1.08 -19.66 20.24
CA ARG A 285 0.92 -18.31 20.80
C ARG A 285 -0.20 -17.53 20.13
N ARG A 286 -0.39 -17.62 18.81
CA ARG A 286 -1.52 -16.96 18.13
C ARG A 286 -2.88 -17.52 18.56
N LEU A 287 -2.95 -18.82 18.89
CA LEU A 287 -4.16 -19.47 19.37
C LEU A 287 -4.47 -19.12 20.83
N PHE A 288 -3.45 -19.09 21.71
CA PHE A 288 -3.63 -18.87 23.14
C PHE A 288 -3.55 -17.40 23.59
N ARG A 289 -2.83 -16.52 22.88
CA ARG A 289 -2.81 -15.08 23.16
C ARG A 289 -3.75 -14.37 22.20
N ARG A 290 -4.76 -13.69 22.74
CA ARG A 290 -5.49 -12.59 22.08
C ARG A 290 -4.52 -11.40 21.88
N GLN A 291 -3.52 -11.53 21.01
CA GLN A 291 -2.62 -10.42 20.69
C GLN A 291 -3.44 -9.34 19.97
N LYS A 292 -3.85 -8.30 20.72
CA LYS A 292 -4.70 -7.20 20.21
C LYS A 292 -3.90 -6.01 19.69
N SER A 293 -2.60 -5.95 19.97
CA SER A 293 -1.69 -4.84 19.61
C SER A 293 -0.69 -5.22 18.51
N TYR A 294 -0.16 -4.20 17.84
CA TYR A 294 0.86 -4.32 16.79
C TYR A 294 2.15 -4.99 17.35
N PRO A 295 2.75 -5.99 16.66
CA PRO A 295 3.88 -6.76 17.21
C PRO A 295 5.09 -5.90 17.60
N GLY A 296 5.58 -6.07 18.84
CA GLY A 296 6.76 -5.38 19.38
C GLY A 296 6.49 -3.97 19.92
N LEU A 297 5.33 -3.38 19.60
CA LEU A 297 5.00 -2.01 20.03
C LEU A 297 4.82 -1.92 21.55
N SER A 298 4.07 -2.84 22.16
CA SER A 298 3.85 -2.84 23.61
C SER A 298 5.17 -3.01 24.38
N GLU A 299 6.07 -3.86 23.90
CA GLU A 299 7.39 -4.10 24.50
C GLU A 299 8.33 -2.89 24.39
N LEU A 300 8.33 -2.21 23.24
CA LEU A 300 9.07 -0.96 23.04
C LEU A 300 8.54 0.15 23.96
N LEU A 301 7.22 0.36 23.99
CA LEU A 301 6.60 1.38 24.83
C LEU A 301 6.84 1.11 26.32
N ALA A 302 6.75 -0.15 26.76
CA ALA A 302 7.05 -0.49 28.15
C ALA A 302 8.47 -0.10 28.56
N SER A 303 9.44 -0.37 27.68
CA SER A 303 10.86 -0.05 27.90
C SER A 303 11.10 1.46 27.85
N PHE A 304 10.44 2.18 26.94
CA PHE A 304 10.51 3.64 26.85
C PHE A 304 9.94 4.32 28.10
N TYR A 305 8.76 3.90 28.56
CA TYR A 305 8.14 4.44 29.77
C TYR A 305 8.93 4.14 31.03
N ALA A 306 9.56 2.97 31.11
CA ALA A 306 10.48 2.66 32.20
C ALA A 306 11.66 3.65 32.19
N SER A 307 12.25 3.91 31.02
CA SER A 307 13.34 4.89 30.88
C SER A 307 12.91 6.30 31.31
N VAL A 308 11.74 6.79 30.88
CA VAL A 308 11.17 8.09 31.31
C VAL A 308 10.96 8.17 32.82
N GLN A 309 10.66 7.04 33.48
CA GLN A 309 10.56 6.95 34.94
C GLN A 309 11.91 6.77 35.65
N GLY A 310 13.05 6.89 34.94
CA GLY A 310 14.39 6.68 35.48
C GLY A 310 14.75 5.20 35.70
N LYS A 311 13.97 4.26 35.15
CA LYS A 311 14.18 2.81 35.30
C LYS A 311 14.81 2.24 34.04
N GLY A 312 16.13 2.33 33.98
CA GLY A 312 16.94 1.76 32.90
C GLY A 312 17.21 2.74 31.74
N PRO A 313 18.08 2.33 30.80
CA PRO A 313 18.48 3.18 29.69
C PRO A 313 17.35 3.36 28.66
N PRO A 314 17.46 4.37 27.77
CA PRO A 314 16.59 4.48 26.61
C PRO A 314 16.60 3.19 25.78
N PRO A 315 15.42 2.69 25.32
CA PRO A 315 15.35 1.43 24.58
C PRO A 315 16.05 1.47 23.22
N ILE A 316 16.18 2.66 22.64
CA ILE A 316 16.93 2.94 21.42
C ILE A 316 17.89 4.08 21.76
N SER A 317 19.18 3.92 21.46
CA SER A 317 20.17 4.96 21.71
C SER A 317 20.05 6.11 20.70
N SER A 318 20.39 7.33 21.13
CA SER A 318 20.46 8.51 20.27
C SER A 318 21.37 8.27 19.05
N GLN A 319 22.47 7.55 19.25
CA GLN A 319 23.41 7.19 18.19
C GLN A 319 22.77 6.30 17.12
N THR A 320 22.04 5.25 17.50
CA THR A 320 21.35 4.38 16.54
C THR A 320 20.22 5.11 15.81
N ILE A 321 19.49 6.00 16.48
CA ILE A 321 18.50 6.86 15.83
C ILE A 321 19.17 7.71 14.75
N MET A 322 20.26 8.40 15.10
CA MET A 322 21.02 9.25 14.16
C MET A 322 21.58 8.48 12.98
N GLN A 323 22.21 7.32 13.21
CA GLN A 323 22.75 6.48 12.14
C GLN A 323 21.64 5.97 11.21
N THR A 324 20.49 5.58 11.77
CA THR A 324 19.33 5.14 10.98
C THR A 324 18.82 6.25 10.09
N VAL A 325 18.59 7.45 10.64
CA VAL A 325 18.11 8.60 9.86
C VAL A 325 19.11 8.99 8.79
N ARG A 326 20.41 9.05 9.09
CA ARG A 326 21.46 9.39 8.12
C ARG A 326 21.50 8.45 6.93
N ILE A 327 21.50 7.13 7.16
CA ILE A 327 21.52 6.14 6.07
C ILE A 327 20.21 6.21 5.27
N CYS A 328 19.06 6.37 5.94
CA CYS A 328 17.77 6.53 5.27
C CYS A 328 17.72 7.80 4.40
N GLU A 329 18.24 8.93 4.88
CA GLU A 329 18.32 10.21 4.17
C GLU A 329 19.13 10.05 2.87
N GLN A 330 20.35 9.50 2.96
CA GLN A 330 21.23 9.28 1.80
C GLN A 330 20.56 8.42 0.72
N ILE A 331 19.91 7.32 1.12
CA ILE A 331 19.20 6.44 0.19
C ILE A 331 17.98 7.15 -0.42
N SER A 332 17.24 7.91 0.40
CA SER A 332 16.03 8.64 -0.02
C SER A 332 16.35 9.73 -1.03
N GLU A 333 17.42 10.50 -0.81
CA GLU A 333 17.91 11.51 -1.77
C GLU A 333 18.23 10.88 -3.12
N ARG A 334 18.95 9.74 -3.12
CA ARG A 334 19.29 9.04 -4.36
C ARG A 334 18.08 8.48 -5.07
N LEU A 335 17.09 7.97 -4.33
CA LEU A 335 15.80 7.51 -4.88
C LEU A 335 15.05 8.66 -5.55
N ILE A 336 14.92 9.81 -4.87
CA ILE A 336 14.23 11.00 -5.38
C ILE A 336 14.94 11.52 -6.65
N GLU A 337 16.27 11.57 -6.65
CA GLU A 337 17.04 11.99 -7.82
C GLU A 337 16.88 11.01 -9.00
N ALA A 338 16.95 9.70 -8.74
CA ALA A 338 16.73 8.68 -9.75
C ALA A 338 15.31 8.75 -10.33
N ASP A 339 14.29 8.99 -9.49
CA ASP A 339 12.90 9.14 -9.91
C ASP A 339 12.71 10.34 -10.83
N ARG A 340 13.25 11.51 -10.44
CA ARG A 340 13.23 12.72 -11.28
C ARG A 340 13.91 12.50 -12.62
N ARG A 341 15.08 11.85 -12.64
CA ARG A 341 15.80 11.53 -13.88
C ARG A 341 15.02 10.58 -14.78
N ALA A 342 14.44 9.52 -14.21
CA ALA A 342 13.63 8.55 -14.94
C ALA A 342 12.35 9.19 -15.50
N GLU A 343 11.71 10.07 -14.73
CA GLU A 343 10.53 10.82 -15.17
C GLU A 343 10.86 11.79 -16.31
N ALA A 344 11.95 12.56 -16.21
CA ALA A 344 12.39 13.46 -17.28
C ALA A 344 12.81 12.71 -18.55
N ALA A 345 13.44 11.54 -18.41
CA ALA A 345 13.75 10.67 -19.56
C ALA A 345 12.47 10.15 -20.23
N ALA A 346 11.50 9.70 -19.45
CA ALA A 346 10.21 9.23 -19.97
C ALA A 346 9.42 10.36 -20.65
N LEU A 347 9.42 11.58 -20.10
CA LEU A 347 8.75 12.71 -20.72
C LEU A 347 9.37 13.05 -22.09
N ARG A 348 10.71 13.10 -22.18
CA ARG A 348 11.41 13.27 -23.46
C ARG A 348 11.12 12.15 -24.44
N ALA A 349 11.02 10.90 -23.96
CA ALA A 349 10.62 9.77 -24.80
C ALA A 349 9.19 9.93 -25.34
N LEU A 350 8.25 10.42 -24.53
CA LEU A 350 6.88 10.71 -24.98
C LEU A 350 6.83 11.84 -26.02
N GLU A 351 7.56 12.94 -25.79
CA GLU A 351 7.63 14.08 -26.71
C GLU A 351 8.31 13.72 -28.04
N SER A 352 9.38 12.91 -27.98
CA SER A 352 10.11 12.44 -29.17
C SER A 352 9.42 11.29 -29.90
N SER A 353 8.52 10.56 -29.22
CA SER A 353 7.66 9.53 -29.83
C SER A 353 6.61 10.17 -30.75
N THR A 354 7.07 10.71 -31.86
CA THR A 354 6.25 11.33 -32.91
C THR A 354 5.29 10.33 -33.57
N HIS A 355 5.48 9.02 -33.36
CA HIS A 355 4.71 7.99 -34.04
C HIS A 355 4.43 6.81 -33.11
N GLY A 356 3.37 6.92 -32.31
CA GLY A 356 2.55 5.73 -32.08
C GLY A 356 1.99 5.21 -33.41
N PRO A 357 1.22 4.11 -33.43
CA PRO A 357 0.52 3.67 -34.63
C PRO A 357 -0.20 4.87 -35.27
N PRO A 358 -0.12 5.03 -36.61
CA PRO A 358 -0.67 6.20 -37.27
C PRO A 358 -2.14 6.37 -36.91
N ILE A 359 -2.52 7.60 -36.58
CA ILE A 359 -3.91 7.95 -36.30
C ILE A 359 -4.66 7.95 -37.63
N ASP A 360 -5.80 7.26 -37.66
CA ASP A 360 -6.76 7.33 -38.75
C ASP A 360 -7.64 8.57 -38.53
N PRO A 361 -7.47 9.66 -39.30
CA PRO A 361 -8.23 10.89 -39.10
C PRO A 361 -9.75 10.68 -39.28
N GLY A 362 -10.16 9.65 -40.02
CA GLY A 362 -11.56 9.33 -40.29
C GLY A 362 -12.32 8.78 -39.08
N ARG A 363 -11.63 8.38 -38.00
CA ARG A 363 -12.27 7.80 -36.80
C ARG A 363 -12.67 8.84 -35.74
N GLY A 364 -12.13 10.05 -35.81
CA GLY A 364 -12.30 11.07 -34.78
C GLY A 364 -11.60 10.71 -33.45
N ILE A 365 -11.95 11.41 -32.37
CA ILE A 365 -11.39 11.17 -31.03
C ILE A 365 -12.32 10.26 -30.21
N ILE A 366 -11.75 9.24 -29.57
CA ILE A 366 -12.43 8.48 -28.52
C ILE A 366 -12.00 8.97 -27.14
N LEU A 367 -12.98 9.41 -26.35
CA LEU A 367 -12.76 9.80 -24.95
C LEU A 367 -12.97 8.59 -24.04
N VAL A 368 -11.94 8.21 -23.29
CA VAL A 368 -11.95 7.05 -22.39
C VAL A 368 -11.93 7.54 -20.95
N THR A 369 -12.98 7.26 -20.20
CA THR A 369 -12.95 7.45 -18.73
C THR A 369 -12.38 6.20 -18.07
N GLY A 370 -11.63 6.35 -16.98
CA GLY A 370 -11.01 5.20 -16.30
C GLY A 370 -9.86 4.53 -17.08
N GLY A 371 -9.30 5.21 -18.08
CA GLY A 371 -8.24 4.70 -18.95
C GLY A 371 -6.89 4.44 -18.25
N SER A 372 -6.69 4.96 -17.04
CA SER A 372 -5.52 4.63 -16.19
C SER A 372 -5.73 3.41 -15.28
N GLY A 373 -6.93 2.80 -15.29
CA GLY A 373 -7.27 1.63 -14.49
C GLY A 373 -6.81 0.30 -15.08
N PHE A 374 -7.16 -0.80 -14.42
CA PHE A 374 -6.79 -2.17 -14.80
C PHE A 374 -7.26 -2.52 -16.23
N LEU A 375 -8.56 -2.43 -16.51
CA LEU A 375 -9.12 -2.58 -17.86
C LEU A 375 -8.73 -1.43 -18.79
N GLY A 376 -8.75 -0.20 -18.26
CA GLY A 376 -8.54 1.01 -19.05
C GLY A 376 -7.22 1.02 -19.81
N LYS A 377 -6.13 0.58 -19.18
CA LYS A 377 -4.81 0.51 -19.84
C LYS A 377 -4.81 -0.44 -21.04
N ALA A 378 -5.46 -1.60 -20.92
CA ALA A 378 -5.58 -2.55 -22.01
C ALA A 378 -6.44 -1.98 -23.16
N VAL A 379 -7.57 -1.34 -22.82
CA VAL A 379 -8.46 -0.68 -23.79
C VAL A 379 -7.76 0.45 -24.54
N VAL A 380 -7.06 1.35 -23.83
CA VAL A 380 -6.33 2.46 -24.45
C VAL A 380 -5.25 1.94 -25.41
N ARG A 381 -4.51 0.90 -25.03
CA ARG A 381 -3.52 0.24 -25.92
C ARG A 381 -4.19 -0.37 -27.16
N ALA A 382 -5.31 -1.07 -26.98
CA ALA A 382 -6.05 -1.71 -28.06
C ALA A 382 -6.65 -0.68 -29.04
N LEU A 383 -7.13 0.46 -28.54
CA LEU A 383 -7.64 1.57 -29.36
C LEU A 383 -6.50 2.24 -30.14
N ARG A 384 -5.39 2.57 -29.46
CA ARG A 384 -4.20 3.15 -30.11
C ARG A 384 -3.63 2.25 -31.19
N SER A 385 -3.55 0.94 -30.95
CA SER A 385 -3.08 -0.02 -31.95
C SER A 385 -3.99 -0.15 -33.17
N ALA A 386 -5.27 0.24 -33.05
CA ALA A 386 -6.21 0.35 -34.16
C ALA A 386 -6.29 1.75 -34.79
N GLY A 387 -5.35 2.64 -34.47
CA GLY A 387 -5.26 3.98 -35.09
C GLY A 387 -6.25 5.01 -34.55
N TRP A 388 -6.89 4.75 -33.40
CA TRP A 388 -7.76 5.74 -32.77
C TRP A 388 -6.97 6.90 -32.16
N HIS A 389 -7.45 8.14 -32.31
CA HIS A 389 -7.02 9.23 -31.45
C HIS A 389 -7.69 9.04 -30.07
N VAL A 390 -6.89 8.72 -29.04
CA VAL A 390 -7.43 8.41 -27.71
C VAL A 390 -7.16 9.58 -26.77
N ARG A 391 -8.23 10.12 -26.19
CA ARG A 391 -8.20 11.07 -25.08
C ARG A 391 -8.61 10.34 -23.79
N VAL A 392 -7.81 10.42 -22.75
CA VAL A 392 -8.07 9.75 -21.47
C VAL A 392 -8.31 10.79 -20.40
N VAL A 393 -9.44 10.67 -19.71
CA VAL A 393 -9.74 11.50 -18.55
C VAL A 393 -9.31 10.79 -17.27
N VAL A 394 -8.51 11.49 -16.47
CA VAL A 394 -7.95 11.01 -15.20
C VAL A 394 -8.17 12.02 -14.09
N ARG A 395 -8.39 11.56 -12.85
CA ARG A 395 -8.47 12.47 -11.69
C ARG A 395 -7.14 13.16 -11.36
N ARG A 396 -6.03 12.50 -11.71
CA ARG A 396 -4.66 12.99 -11.55
C ARG A 396 -3.85 12.45 -12.71
N LEU A 397 -3.02 13.30 -13.32
CA LEU A 397 -2.11 12.86 -14.37
C LEU A 397 -1.17 11.74 -13.88
N PRO A 398 -1.10 10.59 -14.58
CA PRO A 398 -0.08 9.58 -14.31
C PRO A 398 1.31 10.17 -14.51
N SER A 399 2.32 9.56 -13.90
CA SER A 399 3.72 9.88 -14.22
C SER A 399 3.98 9.62 -15.70
N ALA A 400 4.92 10.33 -16.32
CA ALA A 400 5.35 10.16 -17.70
C ALA A 400 5.69 8.68 -17.98
N ARG A 401 6.33 7.98 -17.05
CA ARG A 401 6.60 6.53 -17.14
C ARG A 401 5.36 5.64 -17.27
N GLN A 402 4.20 6.12 -16.82
CA GLN A 402 2.93 5.39 -16.87
C GLN A 402 2.04 5.81 -18.04
N ARG A 403 2.37 6.90 -18.74
CA ARG A 403 1.62 7.38 -19.89
C ARG A 403 1.99 6.59 -21.14
N LEU A 404 1.03 6.46 -22.04
CA LEU A 404 1.23 5.86 -23.35
C LEU A 404 1.52 6.95 -24.38
N ALA A 405 2.49 6.71 -25.25
CA ALA A 405 2.81 7.57 -26.38
C ALA A 405 1.59 7.74 -27.32
N GLY A 406 1.37 8.96 -27.81
CA GLY A 406 0.26 9.29 -28.71
C GLY A 406 -1.14 9.24 -28.06
N VAL A 407 -1.22 9.24 -26.73
CA VAL A 407 -2.48 9.37 -25.98
C VAL A 407 -2.55 10.75 -25.35
N GLU A 408 -3.67 11.43 -25.54
CA GLU A 408 -3.94 12.69 -24.86
C GLU A 408 -4.47 12.41 -23.44
N TYR A 409 -3.87 13.01 -22.42
CA TYR A 409 -4.34 12.88 -21.03
C TYR A 409 -4.91 14.22 -20.55
N LEU A 410 -6.14 14.18 -20.06
CA LEU A 410 -6.84 15.33 -19.51
C LEU A 410 -7.17 15.09 -18.04
N GLU A 411 -6.81 16.05 -17.19
CA GLU A 411 -7.16 16.00 -15.77
C GLU A 411 -8.59 16.49 -15.54
N GLY A 412 -9.40 15.71 -14.82
CA GLY A 412 -10.78 16.06 -14.51
C GLY A 412 -11.44 15.09 -13.52
N ASP A 413 -12.30 15.63 -12.65
CA ASP A 413 -13.15 14.86 -11.74
C ASP A 413 -14.53 14.65 -12.36
N LEU A 414 -14.82 13.41 -12.78
CA LEU A 414 -16.13 13.04 -13.33
C LEU A 414 -17.28 13.35 -12.39
N SER A 415 -17.08 13.28 -11.07
CA SER A 415 -18.13 13.58 -10.08
C SER A 415 -18.46 15.07 -10.00
N ALA A 416 -17.55 15.94 -10.46
CA ALA A 416 -17.76 17.37 -10.61
C ALA A 416 -18.27 17.76 -12.02
N GLY A 417 -18.20 16.84 -12.99
CA GLY A 417 -18.44 17.11 -14.40
C GLY A 417 -17.16 17.46 -15.17
N LEU A 418 -17.20 17.30 -16.49
CA LEU A 418 -16.07 17.57 -17.36
C LEU A 418 -16.27 18.89 -18.12
N PRO A 419 -15.20 19.66 -18.35
CA PRO A 419 -15.30 20.90 -19.12
C PRO A 419 -15.63 20.59 -20.59
N GLN A 420 -16.26 21.54 -21.29
CA GLN A 420 -16.69 21.34 -22.69
C GLN A 420 -15.53 20.94 -23.61
N HIS A 421 -14.35 21.55 -23.45
CA HIS A 421 -13.18 21.25 -24.28
C HIS A 421 -12.71 19.78 -24.18
N ALA A 422 -13.07 19.06 -23.12
CA ALA A 422 -12.77 17.63 -23.03
C ALA A 422 -13.45 16.83 -24.16
N PHE A 423 -14.56 17.35 -24.70
CA PHE A 423 -15.35 16.71 -25.76
C PHE A 423 -15.02 17.24 -27.17
N ASP A 424 -14.09 18.17 -27.32
CA ASP A 424 -13.75 18.73 -28.63
C ASP A 424 -13.24 17.64 -29.58
N GLY A 425 -13.95 17.46 -30.70
CA GLY A 425 -13.64 16.43 -31.71
C GLY A 425 -13.96 14.98 -31.29
N VAL A 426 -14.62 14.78 -30.14
CA VAL A 426 -14.98 13.45 -29.64
C VAL A 426 -16.14 12.87 -30.43
N SER A 427 -15.91 11.72 -31.09
CA SER A 427 -16.91 10.97 -31.85
C SER A 427 -17.61 9.90 -31.01
N VAL A 428 -16.93 9.37 -29.99
CA VAL A 428 -17.45 8.31 -29.11
C VAL A 428 -16.82 8.40 -27.72
N VAL A 429 -17.63 8.13 -26.68
CA VAL A 429 -17.15 8.00 -25.30
C VAL A 429 -17.13 6.54 -24.89
N ALA A 430 -16.01 6.04 -24.37
CA ALA A 430 -15.91 4.76 -23.68
C ALA A 430 -15.86 4.99 -22.16
N HIS A 431 -16.95 4.65 -21.47
CA HIS A 431 -17.10 4.89 -20.04
C HIS A 431 -16.73 3.65 -19.22
N LEU A 432 -15.46 3.56 -18.77
CA LEU A 432 -14.97 2.45 -17.94
C LEU A 432 -14.87 2.83 -16.45
N ALA A 433 -14.94 4.12 -16.12
CA ALA A 433 -14.76 4.60 -14.76
C ALA A 433 -15.87 4.07 -13.84
N ALA A 434 -15.48 3.42 -12.76
CA ALA A 434 -16.36 3.04 -11.65
C ALA A 434 -15.52 2.87 -10.39
N GLU A 435 -16.12 3.14 -9.23
CA GLU A 435 -15.55 2.74 -7.95
C GLU A 435 -15.63 1.23 -7.79
N THR A 436 -14.55 0.60 -7.37
CA THR A 436 -14.49 -0.88 -7.24
C THR A 436 -14.29 -1.34 -5.81
N ALA A 437 -14.05 -0.43 -4.86
CA ALA A 437 -14.02 -0.71 -3.44
C ALA A 437 -14.29 0.56 -2.64
N GLY A 438 -14.70 0.41 -1.39
CA GLY A 438 -15.05 1.54 -0.53
C GLY A 438 -16.44 1.33 0.05
N ASP A 439 -16.92 2.38 0.71
CA ASP A 439 -18.27 2.42 1.24
C ASP A 439 -19.29 2.88 0.19
N GLN A 440 -20.55 2.91 0.59
CA GLN A 440 -21.64 3.36 -0.27
C GLN A 440 -21.42 4.78 -0.81
N ALA A 441 -20.92 5.70 0.02
CA ALA A 441 -20.72 7.10 -0.38
C ALA A 441 -19.68 7.23 -1.50
N ALA A 442 -18.57 6.48 -1.40
CA ALA A 442 -17.57 6.42 -2.46
C ALA A 442 -18.17 5.88 -3.77
N HIS A 443 -18.98 4.82 -3.69
CA HIS A 443 -19.64 4.23 -4.86
C HIS A 443 -20.68 5.16 -5.49
N GLU A 444 -21.46 5.87 -4.68
CA GLU A 444 -22.43 6.86 -5.14
C GLU A 444 -21.76 8.01 -5.88
N ARG A 445 -20.72 8.62 -5.27
CA ARG A 445 -19.98 9.73 -5.87
C ARG A 445 -19.24 9.34 -7.14
N ASN A 446 -18.40 8.31 -7.06
CA ASN A 446 -17.43 7.99 -8.12
C ASN A 446 -17.99 7.09 -9.23
N THR A 447 -19.20 6.54 -9.05
CA THR A 447 -19.87 5.73 -10.09
C THR A 447 -21.18 6.39 -10.50
N VAL A 448 -22.16 6.50 -9.60
CA VAL A 448 -23.52 6.95 -9.99
C VAL A 448 -23.52 8.43 -10.40
N GLN A 449 -23.01 9.31 -9.54
CA GLN A 449 -22.95 10.76 -9.83
C GLN A 449 -21.98 11.05 -10.99
N ALA A 450 -20.83 10.38 -11.02
CA ALA A 450 -19.87 10.47 -12.12
C ALA A 450 -20.48 10.09 -13.48
N THR A 451 -21.25 9.00 -13.57
CA THR A 451 -21.96 8.62 -14.79
C THR A 451 -23.01 9.66 -15.17
N ARG A 452 -23.84 10.12 -14.21
CA ARG A 452 -24.84 11.17 -14.46
C ARG A 452 -24.20 12.44 -15.04
N LYS A 453 -23.14 12.94 -14.41
CA LYS A 453 -22.42 14.15 -14.82
C LYS A 453 -21.74 13.99 -16.18
N LEU A 454 -21.21 12.81 -16.48
CA LEU A 454 -20.67 12.51 -17.80
C LEU A 454 -21.77 12.59 -18.88
N LEU A 455 -22.91 11.95 -18.66
CA LEU A 455 -24.06 11.95 -19.58
C LEU A 455 -24.59 13.38 -19.81
N GLU A 456 -24.69 14.17 -18.72
CA GLU A 456 -25.01 15.59 -18.81
C GLU A 456 -24.00 16.34 -19.69
N SER A 457 -22.70 16.12 -19.47
CA SER A 457 -21.63 16.80 -20.22
C SER A 457 -21.63 16.40 -21.70
N MET A 458 -21.85 15.12 -22.01
CA MET A 458 -22.01 14.61 -23.39
C MET A 458 -23.17 15.29 -24.10
N ARG A 459 -24.32 15.44 -23.42
CA ARG A 459 -25.50 16.13 -23.96
C ARG A 459 -25.19 17.57 -24.34
N HIS A 460 -24.51 18.31 -23.46
CA HIS A 460 -24.15 19.71 -23.72
C HIS A 460 -23.13 19.84 -24.85
N ALA A 461 -22.21 18.88 -24.98
CA ALA A 461 -21.21 18.85 -26.06
C ALA A 461 -21.74 18.27 -27.38
N GLY A 462 -22.96 17.73 -27.41
CA GLY A 462 -23.55 17.11 -28.60
C GLY A 462 -22.96 15.75 -28.97
N VAL A 463 -22.25 15.07 -28.05
CA VAL A 463 -21.68 13.74 -28.29
C VAL A 463 -22.74 12.66 -28.07
N LYS A 464 -23.10 11.93 -29.12
CA LYS A 464 -24.25 10.99 -29.12
C LYS A 464 -23.90 9.53 -28.85
N ARG A 465 -22.64 9.11 -29.01
CA ARG A 465 -22.24 7.71 -28.94
C ARG A 465 -21.55 7.38 -27.63
N LEU A 466 -22.09 6.40 -26.90
CA LEU A 466 -21.55 5.91 -25.64
C LEU A 466 -21.34 4.39 -25.68
N ILE A 467 -20.13 3.96 -25.34
CA ILE A 467 -19.82 2.58 -24.97
C ILE A 467 -19.78 2.53 -23.44
N ASN A 468 -20.86 2.04 -22.83
CA ASN A 468 -21.01 1.92 -21.39
C ASN A 468 -20.46 0.57 -20.91
N ILE A 469 -19.42 0.59 -20.07
CA ILE A 469 -18.87 -0.64 -19.52
C ILE A 469 -19.56 -0.94 -18.20
N SER A 470 -20.23 -2.09 -18.13
CA SER A 470 -20.97 -2.56 -16.98
C SER A 470 -20.47 -3.93 -16.51
N SER A 471 -21.23 -4.60 -15.66
CA SER A 471 -20.87 -5.87 -15.03
C SER A 471 -22.05 -6.82 -15.09
N VAL A 472 -21.82 -8.10 -15.37
CA VAL A 472 -22.89 -9.12 -15.30
C VAL A 472 -23.55 -9.21 -13.92
N ALA A 473 -22.89 -8.68 -12.87
CA ALA A 473 -23.44 -8.63 -11.52
C ALA A 473 -24.67 -7.72 -11.37
N VAL A 474 -24.89 -6.76 -12.27
CA VAL A 474 -26.04 -5.84 -12.24
C VAL A 474 -27.35 -6.54 -12.57
N LEU A 475 -27.29 -7.78 -13.07
CA LEU A 475 -28.44 -8.59 -13.40
C LEU A 475 -28.89 -9.39 -12.17
N ARG A 476 -30.19 -9.65 -12.11
CA ARG A 476 -30.76 -10.46 -11.02
C ARG A 476 -30.32 -11.91 -11.17
N PRO A 477 -29.75 -12.56 -10.14
CA PRO A 477 -29.39 -13.96 -10.22
C PRO A 477 -30.63 -14.82 -10.44
N GLY A 478 -30.56 -15.76 -11.39
CA GLY A 478 -31.64 -16.67 -11.72
C GLY A 478 -31.15 -18.12 -11.81
N LYS A 479 -32.08 -19.06 -11.89
CA LYS A 479 -31.78 -20.49 -12.13
C LYS A 479 -31.48 -20.79 -13.61
N THR A 480 -31.85 -19.88 -14.50
CA THR A 480 -31.67 -20.00 -15.96
C THR A 480 -30.46 -19.18 -16.42
N ALA A 481 -29.96 -19.48 -17.62
CA ALA A 481 -28.92 -18.68 -18.26
C ALA A 481 -29.38 -17.22 -18.43
N ILE A 482 -28.50 -16.29 -18.04
CA ILE A 482 -28.79 -14.86 -18.12
C ILE A 482 -28.57 -14.39 -19.55
N ARG A 483 -29.62 -13.83 -20.16
CA ARG A 483 -29.61 -13.28 -21.51
C ARG A 483 -29.31 -11.77 -21.50
N GLU A 484 -28.95 -11.23 -22.66
CA GLU A 484 -28.63 -9.80 -22.83
C GLU A 484 -29.85 -8.89 -22.60
N ASP A 485 -31.06 -9.39 -22.86
CA ASP A 485 -32.35 -8.70 -22.64
C ASP A 485 -32.82 -8.71 -21.17
N ALA A 486 -32.06 -9.33 -20.26
CA ALA A 486 -32.38 -9.33 -18.84
C ALA A 486 -32.37 -7.90 -18.27
N PRO A 487 -33.39 -7.54 -17.44
CA PRO A 487 -33.48 -6.21 -16.86
C PRO A 487 -32.39 -5.98 -15.80
N VAL A 488 -31.98 -4.72 -15.67
CA VAL A 488 -31.05 -4.27 -14.64
C VAL A 488 -31.72 -4.30 -13.26
N ASP A 489 -31.05 -4.87 -12.28
CA ASP A 489 -31.52 -5.02 -10.89
C ASP A 489 -31.25 -3.74 -10.08
N ARG A 490 -32.05 -2.70 -10.28
CA ARG A 490 -31.95 -1.41 -9.56
C ARG A 490 -32.28 -1.54 -8.07
N GLY A 491 -31.81 -0.58 -7.26
CA GLY A 491 -32.13 -0.47 -5.83
C GLY A 491 -31.57 -1.61 -4.96
N ASN A 492 -30.67 -2.43 -5.49
CA ASN A 492 -30.19 -3.65 -4.86
C ASN A 492 -29.00 -3.44 -3.90
N LEU A 493 -29.02 -2.37 -3.09
CA LEU A 493 -27.94 -2.04 -2.15
C LEU A 493 -27.59 -3.21 -1.21
N SER A 494 -28.56 -4.07 -0.89
CA SER A 494 -28.38 -5.30 -0.12
C SER A 494 -27.40 -6.31 -0.75
N ARG A 495 -27.13 -6.21 -2.06
CA ARG A 495 -26.14 -7.05 -2.78
C ARG A 495 -24.73 -6.46 -2.78
N GLY A 496 -24.55 -5.32 -2.11
CA GLY A 496 -23.27 -4.66 -1.91
C GLY A 496 -23.14 -3.37 -2.74
N PRO A 497 -22.42 -2.35 -2.23
CA PRO A 497 -22.28 -1.03 -2.85
C PRO A 497 -21.84 -1.05 -4.32
N TYR A 498 -20.89 -1.92 -4.68
CA TYR A 498 -20.42 -2.06 -6.06
C TYR A 498 -21.52 -2.50 -7.03
N VAL A 499 -22.28 -3.52 -6.66
CA VAL A 499 -23.31 -4.09 -7.54
C VAL A 499 -24.43 -3.07 -7.76
N TRP A 500 -24.85 -2.41 -6.68
CA TRP A 500 -25.83 -1.34 -6.72
C TRP A 500 -25.39 -0.17 -7.59
N ALA A 501 -24.20 0.39 -7.36
CA ALA A 501 -23.77 1.56 -8.10
C ALA A 501 -23.59 1.28 -9.61
N LYS A 502 -23.14 0.07 -9.98
CA LYS A 502 -23.07 -0.34 -11.40
C LYS A 502 -24.46 -0.50 -12.02
N ALA A 503 -25.43 -1.04 -11.28
CA ALA A 503 -26.80 -1.17 -11.75
C ALA A 503 -27.46 0.20 -11.96
N GLU A 504 -27.30 1.13 -11.03
CA GLU A 504 -27.80 2.50 -11.18
C GLU A 504 -27.15 3.22 -12.35
N ALA A 505 -25.82 3.12 -12.50
CA ALA A 505 -25.09 3.74 -13.60
C ALA A 505 -25.51 3.21 -14.99
N GLU A 506 -25.71 1.89 -15.13
CA GLU A 506 -26.20 1.32 -16.38
C GLU A 506 -27.60 1.81 -16.72
N ALA A 507 -28.49 1.84 -15.74
CA ALA A 507 -29.85 2.28 -15.96
C ALA A 507 -29.93 3.78 -16.28
N LEU A 508 -29.06 4.62 -15.71
CA LEU A 508 -28.91 6.02 -16.12
C LEU A 508 -28.48 6.18 -17.58
N ALA A 509 -27.58 5.32 -18.07
CA ALA A 509 -27.17 5.33 -19.47
C ALA A 509 -28.33 4.93 -20.41
N ILE A 510 -29.15 3.95 -20.01
CA ILE A 510 -30.35 3.55 -20.75
C ILE A 510 -31.38 4.67 -20.81
N GLU A 511 -31.68 5.31 -19.67
CA GLU A 511 -32.60 6.45 -19.59
C GLU A 511 -32.13 7.62 -20.46
N HIS A 512 -30.84 7.93 -20.39
CA HIS A 512 -30.25 8.98 -21.22
C HIS A 512 -30.40 8.72 -22.72
N ALA A 513 -30.23 7.46 -23.16
CA ALA A 513 -30.46 7.06 -24.55
C ALA A 513 -31.91 7.34 -24.99
N GLN A 514 -32.87 6.99 -24.13
CA GLN A 514 -34.30 7.17 -24.37
C GLN A 514 -34.69 8.66 -24.42
N GLU A 515 -34.13 9.48 -23.54
CA GLU A 515 -34.44 10.91 -23.43
C GLU A 515 -33.81 11.76 -24.54
N THR A 516 -32.61 11.42 -24.98
CA THR A 516 -31.81 12.29 -25.87
C THR A 516 -31.68 11.75 -27.30
N GLY A 517 -32.05 10.50 -27.55
CA GLY A 517 -31.75 9.80 -28.79
C GLY A 517 -30.26 9.48 -28.96
N SER A 518 -29.48 9.51 -27.88
CA SER A 518 -28.09 9.05 -27.88
C SER A 518 -28.03 7.54 -28.09
N GLU A 519 -27.02 7.09 -28.81
CA GLU A 519 -26.79 5.68 -29.05
C GLU A 519 -25.90 5.11 -27.94
N VAL A 520 -26.45 4.18 -27.15
CA VAL A 520 -25.75 3.55 -26.05
C VAL A 520 -25.53 2.07 -26.36
N ARG A 521 -24.27 1.64 -26.27
CA ARG A 521 -23.83 0.26 -26.40
C ARG A 521 -23.26 -0.21 -25.07
N THR A 522 -23.79 -1.27 -24.49
CA THR A 522 -23.39 -1.76 -23.16
C THR A 522 -22.60 -3.06 -23.24
N VAL A 523 -21.44 -3.10 -22.59
CA VAL A 523 -20.64 -4.32 -22.42
C VAL A 523 -20.64 -4.71 -20.95
N ARG A 524 -21.36 -5.77 -20.59
CA ARG A 524 -21.45 -6.29 -19.21
C ARG A 524 -20.36 -7.34 -19.00
N LEU A 525 -19.30 -6.98 -18.30
CA LEU A 525 -18.14 -7.85 -18.11
C LEU A 525 -18.34 -8.84 -16.96
N GLY A 526 -17.84 -10.07 -17.12
CA GLY A 526 -17.54 -10.96 -16.01
C GLY A 526 -16.43 -10.41 -15.09
N PRO A 527 -16.16 -11.03 -13.93
CA PRO A 527 -15.00 -10.70 -13.12
C PRO A 527 -13.72 -10.74 -13.96
N LEU A 528 -13.03 -9.61 -14.03
CA LEU A 528 -11.84 -9.47 -14.86
C LEU A 528 -10.65 -10.23 -14.27
N VAL A 529 -9.91 -10.90 -15.15
CA VAL A 529 -8.62 -11.53 -14.89
C VAL A 529 -7.63 -11.07 -15.96
N ASP A 530 -6.35 -11.10 -15.64
CA ASP A 530 -5.27 -10.93 -16.62
C ASP A 530 -4.57 -12.28 -16.70
N PHE A 531 -4.66 -12.96 -17.83
CA PHE A 531 -4.04 -14.28 -17.96
C PHE A 531 -2.52 -14.26 -18.12
N ASP A 532 -1.94 -13.11 -18.49
CA ASP A 532 -0.50 -12.91 -18.63
C ASP A 532 0.12 -12.53 -17.27
N GLU A 533 -0.56 -11.68 -16.48
CA GLU A 533 -0.19 -11.31 -15.11
C GLU A 533 -1.23 -11.80 -14.09
N PHE A 534 -1.35 -13.12 -13.96
CA PHE A 534 -2.46 -13.74 -13.22
C PHE A 534 -2.49 -13.39 -11.73
N THR A 535 -3.54 -12.67 -11.34
CA THR A 535 -3.96 -12.50 -9.95
C THR A 535 -5.29 -13.21 -9.73
N PRO A 536 -5.40 -14.11 -8.73
CA PRO A 536 -6.62 -14.89 -8.55
C PRO A 536 -7.80 -13.99 -8.21
N PRO A 537 -8.95 -14.09 -8.91
CA PRO A 537 -10.12 -13.30 -8.59
C PRO A 537 -10.70 -13.76 -7.25
N GLY A 538 -11.29 -12.86 -6.47
CA GLY A 538 -11.80 -13.19 -5.12
C GLY A 538 -12.88 -14.29 -5.10
N ARG A 539 -13.54 -14.57 -6.23
CA ARG A 539 -14.48 -15.70 -6.38
C ARG A 539 -13.78 -17.06 -6.52
N LEU A 540 -12.54 -17.09 -6.96
CA LEU A 540 -11.74 -18.33 -7.07
C LEU A 540 -11.39 -18.86 -5.69
N GLY A 541 -10.94 -17.97 -4.80
CA GLY A 541 -10.44 -18.33 -3.48
C GLY A 541 -9.79 -17.17 -2.76
N ARG A 542 -9.11 -17.47 -1.65
CA ARG A 542 -8.33 -16.52 -0.87
C ARG A 542 -7.00 -17.14 -0.47
N GLU A 543 -5.96 -16.30 -0.39
CA GLU A 543 -4.70 -16.69 0.24
C GLU A 543 -4.91 -16.80 1.76
N VAL A 544 -4.55 -17.95 2.31
CA VAL A 544 -4.53 -18.23 3.74
C VAL A 544 -3.13 -18.74 4.08
N ALA A 545 -2.32 -17.86 4.68
CA ALA A 545 -0.90 -18.08 4.89
C ALA A 545 -0.16 -18.38 3.57
N ARG A 546 0.45 -19.57 3.42
CA ARG A 546 1.16 -20.01 2.20
C ARG A 546 0.28 -20.80 1.23
N LEU A 547 -1.00 -21.00 1.56
CA LEU A 547 -1.92 -21.79 0.76
C LEU A 547 -2.95 -20.88 0.11
N PHE A 548 -3.16 -21.04 -1.19
CA PHE A 548 -4.34 -20.49 -1.83
C PHE A 548 -5.51 -21.47 -1.65
N VAL A 549 -6.50 -21.07 -0.86
CA VAL A 549 -7.71 -21.88 -0.64
C VAL A 549 -8.74 -21.50 -1.70
N ALA A 550 -8.81 -22.33 -2.75
CA ALA A 550 -9.90 -22.26 -3.71
C ALA A 550 -11.19 -22.80 -3.09
N MET A 551 -12.29 -22.10 -3.29
CA MET A 551 -13.61 -22.52 -2.79
C MET A 551 -14.37 -23.27 -3.89
N GLY A 552 -15.06 -24.37 -3.56
CA GLY A 552 -15.86 -25.14 -4.53
C GLY A 552 -15.09 -26.17 -5.38
N SER A 553 -15.81 -26.91 -6.23
CA SER A 553 -15.23 -28.01 -7.01
C SER A 553 -14.22 -27.51 -8.07
N PRO A 554 -13.06 -28.18 -8.25
CA PRO A 554 -12.11 -27.86 -9.32
C PRO A 554 -12.71 -27.90 -10.72
N SER A 555 -13.72 -28.75 -10.96
CA SER A 555 -14.40 -28.86 -12.26
C SER A 555 -15.40 -27.73 -12.54
N ASN A 556 -15.78 -26.95 -11.51
CA ASN A 556 -16.77 -25.88 -11.72
C ASN A 556 -16.16 -24.76 -12.56
N ALA A 557 -16.87 -24.40 -13.63
CA ALA A 557 -16.53 -23.25 -14.45
C ALA A 557 -16.71 -21.94 -13.66
N LEU A 558 -15.83 -20.97 -13.92
CA LEU A 558 -15.96 -19.61 -13.43
C LEU A 558 -16.06 -18.65 -14.62
N SER A 559 -17.18 -17.95 -14.72
CA SER A 559 -17.45 -16.98 -15.80
C SER A 559 -16.64 -15.70 -15.61
N VAL A 560 -15.32 -15.78 -15.79
CA VAL A 560 -14.37 -14.65 -15.80
C VAL A 560 -14.29 -14.05 -17.19
N CYS A 561 -13.67 -12.88 -17.32
CA CYS A 561 -13.34 -12.27 -18.60
C CYS A 561 -11.87 -11.83 -18.57
N ASP A 562 -11.10 -12.20 -19.59
CA ASP A 562 -9.74 -11.73 -19.73
C ASP A 562 -9.70 -10.23 -20.08
N VAL A 563 -8.75 -9.51 -19.51
CA VAL A 563 -8.61 -8.07 -19.70
C VAL A 563 -8.30 -7.71 -21.16
N HIS A 564 -7.55 -8.54 -21.89
CA HIS A 564 -7.23 -8.35 -23.29
C HIS A 564 -8.40 -8.72 -24.19
N THR A 565 -9.15 -9.79 -23.87
CA THR A 565 -10.43 -10.11 -24.53
C THR A 565 -11.42 -8.94 -24.41
N ALA A 566 -11.62 -8.42 -23.19
CA ALA A 566 -12.47 -7.26 -22.95
C ALA A 566 -12.01 -6.03 -23.75
N ALA A 567 -10.69 -5.76 -23.77
CA ALA A 567 -10.13 -4.65 -24.53
C ALA A 567 -10.35 -4.79 -26.04
N ALA A 568 -10.21 -6.00 -26.59
CA ALA A 568 -10.45 -6.29 -28.00
C ALA A 568 -11.92 -6.07 -28.39
N VAL A 569 -12.86 -6.49 -27.54
CA VAL A 569 -14.30 -6.27 -27.76
C VAL A 569 -14.64 -4.78 -27.69
N ILE A 570 -14.15 -4.05 -26.69
CA ILE A 570 -14.40 -2.61 -26.57
C ILE A 570 -13.83 -1.84 -27.78
N ARG A 571 -12.65 -2.23 -28.26
CA ARG A 571 -12.07 -1.71 -29.51
C ARG A 571 -12.97 -2.00 -30.72
N TRP A 572 -13.56 -3.19 -30.82
CA TRP A 572 -14.52 -3.53 -31.87
C TRP A 572 -15.78 -2.65 -31.79
N TYR A 573 -16.32 -2.45 -30.59
CA TYR A 573 -17.44 -1.52 -30.34
C TYR A 573 -17.14 -0.10 -30.79
N ALA A 574 -15.92 0.39 -30.56
CA ALA A 574 -15.51 1.70 -31.07
C ALA A 574 -15.42 1.69 -32.61
N SER A 575 -14.81 0.65 -33.18
CA SER A 575 -14.46 0.58 -34.61
C SER A 575 -15.63 0.28 -35.55
N ASP A 576 -16.69 -0.37 -35.05
CA ASP A 576 -17.83 -0.81 -35.84
C ASP A 576 -19.16 -0.63 -35.04
N PHE A 577 -19.30 0.55 -34.44
CA PHE A 577 -20.36 0.90 -33.48
C PHE A 577 -21.78 0.55 -33.98
N GLU A 578 -22.06 0.79 -35.26
CA GLU A 578 -23.36 0.54 -35.90
C GLU A 578 -23.71 -0.96 -35.98
N ARG A 579 -22.72 -1.83 -36.22
CA ARG A 579 -22.92 -3.28 -36.36
C ARG A 579 -22.84 -4.04 -35.05
N THR A 580 -22.40 -3.39 -33.98
CA THR A 580 -22.29 -4.02 -32.65
C THR A 580 -23.65 -4.20 -31.98
N PRO A 581 -23.85 -5.27 -31.20
CA PRO A 581 -25.09 -5.47 -30.47
C PRO A 581 -25.25 -4.40 -29.38
N ALA A 582 -26.50 -3.99 -29.13
CA ALA A 582 -26.82 -2.97 -28.14
C ALA A 582 -26.34 -3.33 -26.73
N CYS A 583 -26.35 -4.61 -26.37
CA CYS A 583 -25.80 -5.12 -25.12
C CYS A 583 -25.13 -6.48 -25.35
N VAL A 584 -24.03 -6.76 -24.64
CA VAL A 584 -23.40 -8.09 -24.59
C VAL A 584 -22.99 -8.46 -23.15
N ASN A 585 -23.24 -9.70 -22.76
CA ASN A 585 -22.70 -10.29 -21.52
C ASN A 585 -21.37 -10.97 -21.84
N LEU A 586 -20.24 -10.35 -21.53
CA LEU A 586 -18.92 -10.81 -21.95
C LEU A 586 -18.20 -11.61 -20.86
N VAL A 587 -17.93 -12.88 -21.18
CA VAL A 587 -17.16 -13.84 -20.37
C VAL A 587 -16.32 -14.71 -21.31
N GLU A 588 -15.29 -15.37 -20.79
CA GLU A 588 -14.49 -16.33 -21.55
C GLU A 588 -15.32 -17.54 -22.01
N ALA A 589 -15.08 -17.97 -23.25
CA ALA A 589 -15.74 -19.10 -23.87
C ALA A 589 -14.70 -20.02 -24.56
N PRO A 590 -14.55 -21.30 -24.13
CA PRO A 590 -15.24 -21.92 -22.99
C PRO A 590 -14.81 -21.29 -21.65
N PRO A 591 -15.70 -21.26 -20.63
CA PRO A 591 -15.35 -20.67 -19.34
C PRO A 591 -14.32 -21.57 -18.63
N PRO A 592 -13.22 -20.99 -18.08
CA PRO A 592 -12.20 -21.78 -17.43
C PRO A 592 -12.73 -22.41 -16.13
N SER A 593 -12.31 -23.64 -15.88
CA SER A 593 -12.56 -24.33 -14.62
C SER A 593 -11.77 -23.71 -13.48
N ARG A 594 -12.29 -23.82 -12.25
CA ARG A 594 -11.55 -23.42 -11.04
C ARG A 594 -10.19 -24.11 -10.95
N GLY A 595 -10.08 -25.37 -11.36
CA GLY A 595 -8.84 -26.13 -11.39
C GLY A 595 -7.80 -25.54 -12.35
N GLU A 596 -8.21 -25.11 -13.54
CA GLU A 596 -7.32 -24.43 -14.50
C GLU A 596 -6.85 -23.09 -13.96
N LEU A 597 -7.74 -22.31 -13.35
CA LEU A 597 -7.37 -21.04 -12.74
C LEU A 597 -6.41 -21.21 -11.54
N VAL A 598 -6.57 -22.26 -10.73
CA VAL A 598 -5.63 -22.57 -9.63
C VAL A 598 -4.27 -23.03 -10.15
N LYS A 599 -4.22 -23.77 -11.26
CA LYS A 599 -2.95 -24.20 -11.86
C LYS A 599 -2.09 -23.02 -12.31
N ARG A 600 -2.69 -21.88 -12.69
CA ARG A 600 -1.97 -20.64 -13.03
C ARG A 600 -1.31 -19.94 -11.83
N LEU A 601 -1.57 -20.38 -10.59
CA LEU A 601 -0.88 -19.87 -9.40
C LEU A 601 0.43 -20.62 -9.09
N ARG A 602 0.68 -21.73 -9.77
CA ARG A 602 1.87 -22.56 -9.62
C ARG A 602 2.79 -22.32 -10.81
#